data_AF-A0A355GIP2-F1
#
_entry.id   AF-A0A355GIP2-F1
#
_cell.length_a   1.000
_cell.length_b   1.000
_cell.length_c   1.000
_cell.angle_alpha   90.00
_cell.angle_beta   90.00
_cell.angle_gamma   90.00
#
_symmetry.space_group_name_H-M   'P 1'
#
loop_
_entity.id
_entity.type
_entity.pdbx_description
1 polymer ?
#
loop_
_entity_poly.entity_id
_entity_poly.type
_entity_poly.pdbx_seq_one_letter_code
_entity_poly.pdbx_strand_id
1 'polypeptide(L)' 'REYLQAKLKQHAGRVAETAEEAGISRRTLLRKMKQYGIDKQKFKL' A
#
# COMPACT_ATOMS: atom_id res chain seq x y z
N ARG A 1 -1.90 5.03 9.57
CA ARG A 1 -2.37 5.30 8.17
C ARG A 1 -1.23 5.88 7.33
N GLU A 2 -0.44 6.81 7.88
CA GLU A 2 0.69 7.47 7.20
C GLU A 2 1.81 6.52 6.77
N TYR A 3 2.19 5.53 7.61
CA TYR A 3 3.24 4.55 7.26
C TYR A 3 2.96 3.82 5.94
N LEU A 4 1.71 3.39 5.74
CA LEU A 4 1.27 2.69 4.53
C LEU A 4 1.30 3.58 3.30
N GLN A 5 0.94 4.86 3.44
CA GLN A 5 1.01 5.81 2.33
C GLN A 5 2.46 6.16 1.97
N ALA A 6 3.35 6.32 2.97
CA ALA A 6 4.77 6.55 2.74
C ALA A 6 5.40 5.37 1.98
N LYS A 7 5.09 4.13 2.39
CA LYS A 7 5.56 2.93 1.68
C LYS A 7 4.97 2.81 0.29
N LEU A 8 3.65 2.98 0.12
CA LEU A 8 3.03 2.96 -1.22
C LEU A 8 3.61 4.04 -2.15
N LYS A 9 3.98 5.21 -1.62
CA LYS A 9 4.65 6.26 -2.38
C LYS A 9 6.08 5.86 -2.77
N GLN A 10 6.84 5.24 -1.87
CA GLN A 10 8.19 4.71 -2.15
C GLN A 10 8.16 3.65 -3.27
N HIS A 11 7.15 2.78 -3.28
CA HIS A 11 7.02 1.73 -4.29
C HIS A 11 6.17 2.12 -5.51
N ALA A 12 5.88 3.42 -5.73
CA ALA A 12 5.06 3.89 -6.85
C ALA A 12 3.71 3.14 -7.00
N GLY A 13 3.05 2.83 -5.89
CA GLY A 13 1.78 2.09 -5.87
C GLY A 13 1.90 0.58 -6.07
N ARG A 14 3.11 0.00 -6.08
CA ARG A 14 3.30 -1.47 -6.12
C ARG A 14 2.93 -2.10 -4.79
N VAL A 15 1.65 -2.47 -4.70
CA VAL A 15 1.03 -3.18 -3.56
C VAL A 15 1.80 -4.47 -3.20
N ALA A 16 2.40 -5.13 -4.19
CA ALA A 16 3.20 -6.33 -3.99
C ALA A 16 4.41 -6.11 -3.08
N GLU A 17 5.31 -5.24 -3.53
CA GLU A 17 6.55 -4.89 -2.82
C GLU A 17 6.24 -4.23 -1.48
N THR A 18 5.24 -3.34 -1.45
CA THR A 18 4.79 -2.69 -0.21
C THR A 18 4.32 -3.72 0.83
N ALA A 19 3.65 -4.80 0.40
CA ALA A 19 3.15 -5.83 1.30
C ALA A 19 4.30 -6.66 1.89
N GLU A 20 5.25 -7.05 1.04
CA GLU A 20 6.46 -7.79 1.45
C GLU A 20 7.29 -6.97 2.45
N GLU A 21 7.54 -5.70 2.14
CA GLU A 21 8.33 -4.84 3.03
C GLU A 21 7.60 -4.49 4.33
N ALA A 22 6.27 -4.36 4.28
CA ALA A 22 5.46 -4.17 5.48
C ALA A 22 5.24 -5.47 6.28
N GLY A 23 5.79 -6.61 5.83
CA GLY A 23 5.66 -7.91 6.50
C GLY A 23 4.23 -8.43 6.59
N ILE A 24 3.35 -8.01 5.67
CA ILE A 24 1.94 -8.40 5.67
C ILE A 24 1.55 -9.05 4.35
N SER A 25 0.55 -9.91 4.38
CA SER A 25 0.00 -10.46 3.15
C SER A 25 -0.63 -9.37 2.29
N ARG A 26 -0.53 -9.49 0.95
CA ARG A 26 -1.21 -8.59 0.00
C ARG A 26 -2.70 -8.43 0.31
N ARG A 27 -3.38 -9.50 0.76
CA ARG A 27 -4.79 -9.47 1.17
C ARG A 27 -5.02 -8.54 2.36
N THR A 28 -4.13 -8.55 3.36
CA THR A 28 -4.21 -7.65 4.50
C THR A 28 -3.91 -6.21 4.10
N LEU A 29 -2.93 -6.01 3.21
CA LEU A 29 -2.64 -4.70 2.66
C LEU A 29 -3.85 -4.14 1.91
N LEU A 30 -4.44 -4.89 0.97
CA LEU A 30 -5.62 -4.48 0.20
C LEU A 30 -6.83 -4.18 1.10
N ARG A 31 -7.05 -4.99 2.15
CA ARG A 31 -8.10 -4.75 3.14
C ARG A 31 -7.88 -3.43 3.88
N LYS A 32 -6.66 -3.19 4.36
CA LYS A 32 -6.29 -1.92 5.02
C LYS A 32 -6.40 -0.74 4.06
N MET A 33 -5.98 -0.89 2.81
CA MET A 33 -6.14 0.14 1.78
C MET A 33 -7.61 0.50 1.56
N LYS A 34 -8.50 -0.49 1.45
CA LYS A 34 -9.95 -0.27 1.34
C LYS A 34 -10.53 0.40 2.59
N GLN A 35 -10.17 -0.08 3.78
CA GLN A 35 -10.61 0.49 5.07
C GLN A 35 -10.17 1.94 5.24
N TYR A 36 -8.96 2.28 4.76
CA TYR A 36 -8.40 3.61 4.85
C TYR A 36 -8.65 4.46 3.60
N GLY A 37 -9.43 4.00 2.62
CA GLY A 37 -9.66 4.76 1.37
C GLY A 37 -8.38 5.13 0.61
N ILE A 38 -7.34 4.30 0.71
CA ILE A 38 -6.06 4.49 0.01
C ILE A 38 -6.19 3.87 -1.38
N ASP A 39 -6.13 4.71 -2.42
CA ASP A 39 -6.13 4.24 -3.80
C ASP A 39 -4.69 4.11 -4.31
N LYS A 40 -4.28 2.90 -4.69
CA LYS A 40 -2.96 2.61 -5.28
C LYS A 40 -2.71 3.41 -6.55
N GLN A 41 -3.76 3.77 -7.29
CA GLN A 41 -3.63 4.53 -8.53
C GLN A 41 -3.14 5.95 -8.30
N LYS A 42 -3.40 6.55 -7.13
CA LYS A 42 -2.87 7.87 -6.76
C LYS A 42 -1.35 7.89 -6.58
N PHE A 43 -0.71 6.73 -6.48
CA PHE A 43 0.73 6.59 -6.28
C PHE A 43 1.44 6.08 -7.54
N LYS A 44 0.70 5.73 -8.60
CA LYS A 44 1.28 5.44 -9.90
C LYS A 44 1.66 6.78 -10.56
N LEU A 45 2.96 7.01 -10.71
CA LEU A 45 3.51 8.06 -11.58
C LEU A 45 3.42 7.60 -13.04
#